data_AF-A0A0X3VAK4-F1
#
_entry.id   AF-A0A0X3VAK4-F1
#
_cell.length_a   1.000
_cell.length_b   1.000
_cell.length_c   1.000
_cell.angle_alpha   90.00
_cell.angle_beta   90.00
_cell.angle_gamma   90.00
#
_symmetry.space_group_name_H-M   'P 1'
#
loop_
_entity.id
_entity.type
_entity.pdbx_description
1 polymer ?
#
loop_
_entity_poly.entity_id
_entity_poly.type
_entity_poly.pdbx_seq_one_letter_code
_entity_poly.pdbx_strand_id
1 'polypeptide(L)'
;MTTDRVRLPQFHQLTWRDVDPAGRPDFEPAAVAALVRSLPPAAEIPPAGTDWRLADFWRDRMTQVLVERLGDWVVGWRNTVVMEDYPGRGVIPIWWDVELPITTPAETLDRLAAAVVAWHELTVELATDARGRFAAAAPAGTDSTGDPVAWRAVKAPGIGRSRPGRFTRSIPHPASLSWADVDPRGRAFDPATVPAAVAALVTAETIPAEGADWRLRDLWLESVSAGFLQRYGQWAVGWRWSVGEGDLDGGPVGNWCCFSHSVTTPEATAAAIVASLVEWDDWLVDTADRFDRFLPLPAGDLDGWERAVAHLVTAVGDRTDYDSAWYNCCTTVLRWFLEAAGIAPAEHKKLLDHAIGGRFESWTEPSREVVASVAERVAGQVAGA
;
A
#
# COMPACT_ATOMS: atom_id res chain seq x y z
N MET A 1 -25.07 -7.67 -36.82
CA MET A 1 -24.37 -6.41 -36.50
C MET A 1 -22.89 -6.68 -36.69
N THR A 2 -22.29 -6.12 -37.73
CA THR A 2 -20.83 -6.12 -37.91
C THR A 2 -20.23 -5.36 -36.73
N THR A 3 -19.66 -6.12 -35.80
CA THR A 3 -19.00 -5.69 -34.57
C THR A 3 -17.65 -5.04 -34.89
N ASP A 4 -17.66 -3.87 -35.51
CA ASP A 4 -16.47 -3.03 -35.50
C ASP A 4 -16.39 -2.40 -34.11
N ARG A 5 -15.53 -2.97 -33.27
CA ARG A 5 -15.15 -2.33 -32.00
C ARG A 5 -14.59 -0.96 -32.32
N VAL A 6 -15.06 0.04 -31.59
CA VAL A 6 -14.51 1.39 -31.68
C VAL A 6 -13.02 1.33 -31.36
N ARG A 7 -12.19 1.93 -32.20
CA ARG A 7 -10.76 2.08 -31.93
C ARG A 7 -10.53 3.27 -31.01
N LEU A 8 -10.56 3.03 -29.70
CA LEU A 8 -10.26 4.04 -28.68
C LEU A 8 -8.73 4.19 -28.49
N PRO A 9 -8.24 5.38 -28.09
CA PRO A 9 -6.87 5.53 -27.61
C PRO A 9 -6.60 4.52 -26.48
N GLN A 10 -5.41 3.91 -26.48
CA GLN A 10 -5.07 2.99 -25.41
C GLN A 10 -4.58 3.79 -24.21
N PHE A 11 -5.24 3.65 -23.07
CA PHE A 11 -4.91 4.37 -21.83
C PHE A 11 -3.40 4.34 -21.50
N HIS A 12 -2.78 3.17 -21.59
CA HIS A 12 -1.35 2.98 -21.30
C HIS A 12 -0.40 3.64 -22.31
N GLN A 13 -0.91 4.12 -23.45
CA GLN A 13 -0.14 4.84 -24.47
C GLN A 13 -0.23 6.37 -24.31
N LEU A 14 -1.15 6.87 -23.49
CA LEU A 14 -1.25 8.30 -23.22
C LEU A 14 0.06 8.78 -22.57
N THR A 15 0.52 9.97 -22.91
CA THR A 15 1.62 10.69 -22.27
C THR A 15 1.07 11.70 -21.29
N TRP A 16 1.90 12.27 -20.42
CA TRP A 16 1.43 13.33 -19.52
C TRP A 16 0.83 14.49 -20.30
N ARG A 17 1.48 14.85 -21.41
CA ARG A 17 0.98 15.89 -22.32
C ARG A 17 -0.44 15.61 -22.82
N ASP A 18 -0.80 14.34 -23.01
CA ASP A 18 -2.13 13.96 -23.46
C ASP A 18 -3.18 14.12 -22.36
N VAL A 19 -2.80 14.05 -21.08
CA VAL A 19 -3.71 14.12 -19.93
C VAL A 19 -3.58 15.37 -19.08
N ASP A 20 -2.60 16.23 -19.37
CA ASP A 20 -2.28 17.44 -18.61
C ASP A 20 -3.50 18.38 -18.58
N PRO A 21 -4.04 18.69 -17.39
CA PRO A 21 -5.18 19.60 -17.28
C PRO A 21 -4.84 21.02 -17.75
N ALA A 22 -3.57 21.46 -17.76
CA ALA A 22 -3.21 22.77 -18.32
C ALA A 22 -3.49 22.86 -19.83
N GLY A 23 -3.54 21.71 -20.53
CA GLY A 23 -3.94 21.63 -21.93
C GLY A 23 -5.44 21.79 -22.17
N ARG A 24 -6.26 21.85 -21.11
CA ARG A 24 -7.74 21.94 -21.18
C ARG A 24 -8.31 22.98 -20.21
N PRO A 25 -7.94 24.27 -20.32
CA PRO A 25 -8.38 25.32 -19.40
C PRO A 25 -9.90 25.57 -19.41
N ASP A 26 -10.59 25.20 -20.49
CA ASP A 26 -12.04 25.39 -20.65
C ASP A 26 -12.87 24.19 -20.15
N PHE A 27 -12.24 23.18 -19.53
CA PHE A 27 -12.98 22.04 -18.99
C PHE A 27 -13.67 22.40 -17.67
N GLU A 28 -14.99 22.34 -17.67
CA GLU A 28 -15.83 22.67 -16.51
C GLU A 28 -16.47 21.40 -15.91
N PRO A 29 -16.01 20.92 -14.74
CA PRO A 29 -16.54 19.71 -14.10
C PRO A 29 -18.07 19.74 -13.90
N ALA A 30 -18.61 20.91 -13.55
CA ALA A 30 -20.05 21.11 -13.32
C ALA A 30 -20.89 20.91 -14.61
N ALA A 31 -20.29 21.06 -15.80
CA ALA A 31 -20.97 20.91 -17.08
C ALA A 31 -21.02 19.46 -17.58
N VAL A 32 -20.20 18.56 -17.01
CA VAL A 32 -20.02 17.18 -17.51
C VAL A 32 -21.33 16.39 -17.48
N ALA A 33 -22.14 16.53 -16.45
CA ALA A 33 -23.40 15.81 -16.34
C ALA A 33 -24.43 16.23 -17.40
N ALA A 34 -24.42 17.49 -17.84
CA ALA A 34 -25.23 17.96 -18.95
C ALA A 34 -24.68 17.47 -20.30
N LEU A 35 -23.35 17.52 -20.46
CA LEU A 35 -22.66 17.02 -21.64
C LEU A 35 -22.98 15.54 -21.87
N VAL A 36 -22.76 14.68 -20.86
CA VAL A 36 -22.98 13.22 -20.93
C VAL A 36 -24.42 12.89 -21.33
N ARG A 37 -25.42 13.59 -20.77
CA ARG A 37 -26.84 13.41 -21.14
C ARG A 37 -27.16 13.85 -22.56
N SER A 38 -26.42 14.81 -23.11
CA SER A 38 -26.63 15.32 -24.47
C SER A 38 -26.01 14.44 -25.57
N LEU A 39 -25.15 13.48 -25.20
CA LEU A 39 -24.46 12.65 -26.18
C LEU A 39 -25.43 11.69 -26.88
N PRO A 40 -25.32 11.47 -28.20
CA PRO A 40 -26.24 10.59 -28.92
C PRO A 40 -26.42 9.18 -28.31
N PRO A 41 -25.36 8.48 -27.83
CA PRO A 41 -25.54 7.16 -27.24
C PRO A 41 -26.22 7.18 -25.86
N ALA A 42 -26.42 8.35 -25.23
CA ALA A 42 -27.16 8.46 -23.97
C ALA A 42 -28.65 8.08 -24.11
N ALA A 43 -29.24 8.24 -25.29
CA ALA A 43 -30.59 7.77 -25.58
C ALA A 43 -30.66 6.25 -25.82
N GLU A 44 -29.51 5.60 -26.01
CA GLU A 44 -29.38 4.18 -26.36
C GLU A 44 -28.89 3.33 -25.17
N ILE A 45 -29.06 3.82 -23.93
CA ILE A 45 -28.66 3.08 -22.73
C ILE A 45 -29.37 1.72 -22.70
N PRO A 46 -28.62 0.61 -22.60
CA PRO A 46 -29.24 -0.70 -22.49
C PRO A 46 -30.13 -0.82 -21.24
N PRO A 47 -31.15 -1.69 -21.24
CA PRO A 47 -31.93 -1.97 -20.04
C PRO A 47 -31.08 -2.57 -18.91
N ALA A 48 -31.51 -2.39 -17.65
CA ALA A 48 -30.91 -3.09 -16.52
C ALA A 48 -30.92 -4.61 -16.73
N GLY A 49 -29.84 -5.29 -16.35
CA GLY A 49 -29.68 -6.73 -16.54
C GLY A 49 -29.29 -7.15 -17.98
N THR A 50 -28.98 -6.20 -18.86
CA THR A 50 -28.43 -6.50 -20.20
C THR A 50 -27.10 -7.25 -20.12
N ASP A 51 -26.86 -8.17 -21.06
CA ASP A 51 -25.58 -8.88 -21.20
C ASP A 51 -24.40 -7.90 -21.24
N TRP A 52 -23.34 -8.23 -20.49
CA TRP A 52 -22.18 -7.37 -20.32
C TRP A 52 -21.53 -6.94 -21.63
N ARG A 53 -21.63 -7.74 -22.71
CA ARG A 53 -21.04 -7.37 -24.03
C ARG A 53 -21.76 -6.20 -24.68
N LEU A 54 -23.08 -6.12 -24.53
CA LEU A 54 -23.88 -5.02 -25.06
C LEU A 54 -23.69 -3.75 -24.22
N ALA A 55 -23.57 -3.91 -22.90
CA ALA A 55 -23.16 -2.83 -22.00
C ALA A 55 -21.78 -2.29 -22.39
N ASP A 56 -20.83 -3.18 -22.70
CA ASP A 56 -19.48 -2.83 -23.12
C ASP A 56 -19.47 -2.05 -24.44
N PHE A 57 -20.24 -2.50 -25.43
CA PHE A 57 -20.39 -1.80 -26.70
C PHE A 57 -21.00 -0.40 -26.55
N TRP A 58 -22.02 -0.26 -25.70
CA TRP A 58 -22.59 1.04 -25.38
C TRP A 58 -21.56 1.95 -24.70
N ARG A 59 -20.79 1.43 -23.73
CA ARG A 59 -19.69 2.17 -23.09
C ARG A 59 -18.65 2.61 -24.11
N ASP A 60 -18.28 1.75 -25.08
CA ASP A 60 -17.32 2.06 -26.14
C ASP A 60 -17.78 3.23 -26.99
N ARG A 61 -19.06 3.24 -27.37
CA ARG A 61 -19.65 4.36 -28.10
C ARG A 61 -19.73 5.64 -27.26
N MET A 62 -20.08 5.55 -25.97
CA MET A 62 -20.04 6.70 -25.07
C MET A 62 -18.63 7.26 -24.95
N THR A 63 -17.63 6.40 -24.80
CA THR A 63 -16.22 6.81 -24.67
C THR A 63 -15.70 7.41 -25.97
N GLN A 64 -16.10 6.87 -27.11
CA GLN A 64 -15.78 7.45 -28.41
C GLN A 64 -16.25 8.90 -28.51
N VAL A 65 -17.53 9.14 -28.24
CA VAL A 65 -18.12 10.47 -28.37
C VAL A 65 -17.52 11.42 -27.32
N LEU A 66 -17.20 10.91 -26.12
CA LEU A 66 -16.46 11.69 -25.13
C LEU A 66 -15.06 12.07 -25.65
N VAL A 67 -14.31 11.14 -26.26
CA VAL A 67 -12.99 11.42 -26.85
C VAL A 67 -13.11 12.45 -27.97
N GLU A 68 -14.12 12.35 -28.83
CA GLU A 68 -14.39 13.34 -29.89
C GLU A 68 -14.70 14.75 -29.34
N ARG A 69 -15.28 14.83 -28.12
CA ARG A 69 -15.69 16.10 -27.50
C ARG A 69 -14.67 16.71 -26.56
N LEU A 70 -13.95 15.87 -25.82
CA LEU A 70 -13.08 16.27 -24.72
C LEU A 70 -11.61 15.98 -25.00
N GLY A 71 -11.30 15.16 -26.00
CA GLY A 71 -9.94 14.70 -26.33
C GLY A 71 -9.60 13.35 -25.69
N ASP A 72 -8.44 12.81 -26.09
CA ASP A 72 -8.01 11.45 -25.77
C ASP A 72 -7.87 11.16 -24.27
N TRP A 73 -7.58 12.17 -23.44
CA TRP A 73 -7.43 12.02 -22.00
C TRP A 73 -8.63 11.35 -21.33
N VAL A 74 -9.83 11.60 -21.85
CA VAL A 74 -11.06 11.14 -21.20
C VAL A 74 -11.17 9.63 -21.20
N VAL A 75 -10.46 8.89 -22.05
CA VAL A 75 -10.48 7.40 -22.04
C VAL A 75 -10.08 6.83 -20.67
N GLY A 76 -9.34 7.60 -19.87
CA GLY A 76 -8.99 7.26 -18.49
C GLY A 76 -10.19 7.22 -17.54
N TRP A 77 -11.38 7.77 -17.87
CA TRP A 77 -12.57 7.71 -17.02
C TRP A 77 -12.95 6.27 -16.63
N ARG A 78 -12.62 5.31 -17.49
CA ARG A 78 -12.86 3.89 -17.25
C ARG A 78 -11.92 3.29 -16.23
N ASN A 79 -10.87 3.98 -15.85
CA ASN A 79 -9.81 3.46 -15.01
C ASN A 79 -9.93 4.14 -13.65
N THR A 80 -10.06 3.33 -12.60
CA THR A 80 -9.93 3.77 -11.21
C THR A 80 -8.80 3.00 -10.55
N VAL A 81 -8.30 3.49 -9.42
CA VAL A 81 -7.31 2.78 -8.62
C VAL A 81 -8.00 2.24 -7.37
N VAL A 82 -7.92 0.92 -7.20
CA VAL A 82 -8.30 0.21 -5.97
C VAL A 82 -7.05 -0.38 -5.33
N MET A 83 -6.96 -0.37 -4.00
CA MET A 83 -5.94 -1.16 -3.31
C MET A 83 -6.46 -2.57 -3.10
N GLU A 84 -5.68 -3.57 -3.50
CA GLU A 84 -5.90 -4.95 -3.05
C GLU A 84 -4.66 -5.42 -2.29
N ASP A 85 -4.90 -6.04 -1.14
CA ASP A 85 -3.87 -6.79 -0.42
C ASP A 85 -3.65 -8.14 -1.11
N TYR A 86 -2.42 -8.38 -1.57
CA TYR A 86 -2.00 -9.66 -2.13
C TYR A 86 -1.12 -10.41 -1.12
N PRO A 87 -1.52 -11.63 -0.72
CA PRO A 87 -0.69 -12.48 0.12
C PRO A 87 0.73 -12.64 -0.43
N GLY A 88 1.73 -12.23 0.37
CA GLY A 88 3.15 -12.29 0.02
C GLY A 88 3.64 -11.22 -0.96
N ARG A 89 2.82 -10.20 -1.28
CA ARG A 89 3.20 -9.08 -2.16
C ARG A 89 2.82 -7.70 -1.60
N GLY A 90 2.05 -7.67 -0.52
CA GLY A 90 1.60 -6.46 0.15
C GLY A 90 0.40 -5.82 -0.55
N VAL A 91 0.09 -4.59 -0.15
CA VAL A 91 -0.98 -3.78 -0.74
C VAL A 91 -0.50 -3.23 -2.08
N ILE A 92 -1.27 -3.47 -3.14
CA ILE A 92 -0.90 -3.06 -4.51
C ILE A 92 -2.01 -2.16 -5.07
N PRO A 93 -1.69 -0.96 -5.60
CA PRO A 93 -2.64 -0.16 -6.36
C PRO A 93 -2.95 -0.86 -7.69
N ILE A 94 -4.17 -1.34 -7.86
CA ILE A 94 -4.66 -1.94 -9.11
C ILE A 94 -5.47 -0.94 -9.90
N TRP A 95 -5.15 -0.83 -11.18
CA TRP A 95 -6.03 -0.21 -12.16
C TRP A 95 -7.22 -1.13 -12.43
N TRP A 96 -8.35 -0.69 -11.94
CA TRP A 96 -9.63 -1.36 -12.07
C TRP A 96 -10.50 -0.64 -13.09
N ASP A 97 -11.26 -1.40 -13.87
CA ASP A 97 -12.28 -0.80 -14.72
C ASP A 97 -13.40 -0.26 -13.84
N VAL A 98 -13.67 1.04 -13.86
CA VAL A 98 -14.80 1.66 -13.15
C VAL A 98 -16.05 0.84 -13.42
N GLU A 99 -16.57 0.23 -12.36
CA GLU A 99 -17.79 -0.54 -12.47
C GLU A 99 -18.93 0.44 -12.71
N LEU A 100 -19.47 0.40 -13.94
CA LEU A 100 -20.61 1.20 -14.33
C LEU A 100 -21.81 0.26 -14.51
N PRO A 101 -22.47 -0.14 -13.40
CA PRO A 101 -23.64 -1.00 -13.50
C PRO A 101 -24.77 -0.21 -14.17
N ILE A 102 -25.37 -0.83 -15.19
CA ILE A 102 -26.53 -0.29 -15.88
C ILE A 102 -27.74 -0.52 -14.98
N THR A 103 -28.21 0.54 -14.35
CA THR A 103 -29.40 0.55 -13.49
C THR A 103 -30.52 1.31 -14.20
N THR A 104 -30.81 2.54 -13.78
CA THR A 104 -31.69 3.45 -14.51
C THR A 104 -30.88 4.31 -15.49
N PRO A 105 -31.46 4.79 -16.61
CA PRO A 105 -30.78 5.69 -17.53
C PRO A 105 -30.15 6.91 -16.85
N ALA A 106 -30.90 7.56 -15.94
CA ALA A 106 -30.42 8.74 -15.23
C ALA A 106 -29.21 8.42 -14.33
N GLU A 107 -29.33 7.40 -13.48
CA GLU A 107 -28.26 6.99 -12.56
C GLU A 107 -27.01 6.50 -13.30
N THR A 108 -27.19 5.79 -14.41
CA THR A 108 -26.07 5.32 -15.24
C THR A 108 -25.30 6.49 -15.87
N LEU A 109 -26.01 7.51 -16.38
CA LEU A 109 -25.39 8.71 -16.93
C LEU A 109 -24.74 9.57 -15.84
N ASP A 110 -25.35 9.68 -14.66
CA ASP A 110 -24.78 10.41 -13.52
C ASP A 110 -23.50 9.76 -13.02
N ARG A 111 -23.46 8.42 -12.91
CA ARG A 111 -22.22 7.69 -12.57
C ARG A 111 -21.13 7.87 -13.62
N LEU A 112 -21.48 7.84 -14.90
CA LEU A 112 -20.52 8.09 -15.97
C LEU A 112 -19.95 9.51 -15.88
N ALA A 113 -20.81 10.51 -15.64
CA ALA A 113 -20.36 11.89 -15.47
C ALA A 113 -19.45 12.04 -14.24
N ALA A 114 -19.81 11.42 -13.12
CA ALA A 114 -18.99 11.40 -11.91
C ALA A 114 -17.62 10.73 -12.15
N ALA A 115 -17.57 9.64 -12.92
CA ALA A 115 -16.31 8.98 -13.27
C ALA A 115 -15.41 9.86 -14.14
N VAL A 116 -15.98 10.61 -15.10
CA VAL A 116 -15.23 11.58 -15.92
C VAL A 116 -14.68 12.72 -15.06
N VAL A 117 -15.48 13.24 -14.12
CA VAL A 117 -15.06 14.29 -13.18
C VAL A 117 -13.96 13.78 -12.25
N ALA A 118 -14.14 12.62 -11.63
CA ALA A 118 -13.14 12.01 -10.75
C ALA A 118 -11.82 11.76 -11.49
N TRP A 119 -11.87 11.33 -12.75
CA TRP A 119 -10.68 11.19 -13.59
C TRP A 119 -10.00 12.54 -13.86
N HIS A 120 -10.77 13.59 -14.15
CA HIS A 120 -10.23 14.94 -14.30
C HIS A 120 -9.59 15.43 -12.99
N GLU A 121 -10.27 15.28 -11.85
CA GLU A 121 -9.75 15.69 -10.55
C GLU A 121 -8.45 14.98 -10.22
N LEU A 122 -8.36 13.67 -10.45
CA LEU A 122 -7.11 12.91 -10.31
C LEU A 122 -5.99 13.50 -11.17
N THR A 123 -6.26 13.81 -12.44
CA THR A 123 -5.23 14.43 -13.30
C THR A 123 -4.84 15.84 -12.87
N VAL A 124 -5.78 16.63 -12.31
CA VAL A 124 -5.47 17.94 -11.72
C VAL A 124 -4.60 17.76 -10.50
N GLU A 125 -4.92 16.79 -9.65
CA GLU A 125 -4.15 16.47 -8.45
C GLU A 125 -2.72 16.03 -8.80
N LEU A 126 -2.58 15.18 -9.81
CA LEU A 126 -1.27 14.77 -10.35
C LEU A 126 -0.49 15.92 -11.00
N ALA A 127 -1.21 16.95 -11.50
CA ALA A 127 -0.64 18.15 -12.08
C ALA A 127 -0.31 19.20 -11.02
N THR A 128 -0.88 19.09 -9.82
CA THR A 128 -0.57 19.97 -8.72
C THR A 128 0.61 19.45 -7.93
N ASP A 129 1.52 20.36 -7.56
CA ASP A 129 2.53 20.04 -6.57
C ASP A 129 1.86 19.76 -5.22
N ALA A 130 2.66 19.28 -4.27
CA ALA A 130 2.19 18.91 -2.95
C ALA A 130 1.65 20.10 -2.12
N ARG A 131 1.69 21.33 -2.67
CA ARG A 131 1.11 22.55 -2.10
C ARG A 131 -0.13 23.04 -2.86
N GLY A 132 -0.69 22.20 -3.74
CA GLY A 132 -1.89 22.51 -4.52
C GLY A 132 -1.66 23.53 -5.64
N ARG A 133 -0.39 23.82 -6.00
CA ARG A 133 -0.10 24.73 -7.12
C ARG A 133 0.03 23.93 -8.39
N PHE A 134 -0.55 24.45 -9.47
CA PHE A 134 -0.40 23.86 -10.80
C PHE A 134 1.08 23.82 -11.18
N ALA A 135 1.67 22.63 -11.26
CA ALA A 135 3.04 22.43 -11.67
C ALA A 135 3.11 22.63 -13.19
N ALA A 136 3.39 23.86 -13.62
CA ALA A 136 3.54 24.21 -15.04
C ALA A 136 4.68 23.45 -15.75
N ALA A 137 5.53 22.76 -14.99
CA ALA A 137 6.53 21.82 -15.48
C ALA A 137 6.39 20.50 -14.73
N ALA A 138 6.64 19.39 -15.43
CA ALA A 138 6.65 18.04 -14.87
C ALA A 138 7.34 18.01 -13.49
N PRO A 139 6.80 17.29 -12.49
CA PRO A 139 7.42 17.10 -11.19
C PRO A 139 8.90 16.77 -11.36
N ALA A 140 9.76 17.41 -10.58
CA ALA A 140 11.20 17.28 -10.67
C ALA A 140 11.60 15.79 -10.66
N GLY A 141 12.07 15.29 -11.81
CA GLY A 141 12.37 13.87 -12.02
C GLY A 141 11.83 13.31 -13.33
N THR A 142 12.15 13.94 -14.46
CA THR A 142 11.92 13.34 -15.79
C THR A 142 13.04 12.35 -16.10
N ASP A 143 12.67 11.13 -16.51
CA ASP A 143 13.59 10.25 -17.22
C ASP A 143 13.44 10.48 -18.74
N SER A 144 13.99 9.60 -19.57
CA SER A 144 13.97 9.73 -21.03
C SER A 144 12.59 9.78 -21.68
N THR A 145 11.48 9.55 -20.96
CA THR A 145 10.11 9.61 -21.53
C THR A 145 9.43 10.97 -21.36
N GLY A 146 9.93 11.84 -20.48
CA GLY A 146 9.34 13.16 -20.20
C GLY A 146 8.05 13.13 -19.36
N ASP A 147 7.62 11.96 -18.87
CA ASP A 147 6.45 11.82 -17.99
C ASP A 147 6.79 12.08 -16.51
N PRO A 148 5.93 12.79 -15.75
CA PRO A 148 5.97 12.84 -14.28
C PRO A 148 6.07 11.45 -13.64
N VAL A 149 6.82 11.34 -12.53
CA VAL A 149 6.89 10.10 -11.73
C VAL A 149 5.50 9.61 -11.31
N ALA A 150 4.63 10.53 -10.88
CA ALA A 150 3.26 10.22 -10.48
C ALA A 150 2.41 9.70 -11.65
N TRP A 151 2.53 10.31 -12.84
CA TRP A 151 1.85 9.83 -14.05
C TRP A 151 2.37 8.47 -14.53
N ARG A 152 3.67 8.18 -14.35
CA ARG A 152 4.22 6.85 -14.63
C ARG A 152 3.68 5.79 -13.68
N ALA A 153 3.54 6.10 -12.39
CA ALA A 153 2.86 5.22 -11.44
C ALA A 153 1.42 4.93 -11.88
N VAL A 154 0.75 5.96 -12.42
CA VAL A 154 -0.62 5.86 -12.94
C VAL A 154 -0.72 5.05 -14.24
N LYS A 155 0.23 5.18 -15.16
CA LYS A 155 0.16 4.45 -16.45
C LYS A 155 0.74 3.07 -16.43
N ALA A 156 1.57 2.75 -15.44
CA ALA A 156 2.46 1.61 -15.53
C ALA A 156 1.62 0.32 -15.81
N PRO A 157 1.78 -0.27 -17.01
CA PRO A 157 0.77 -1.11 -17.66
C PRO A 157 0.69 -2.55 -17.11
N GLY A 158 1.04 -2.73 -15.84
CA GLY A 158 1.24 -4.03 -15.20
C GLY A 158 0.17 -4.41 -14.18
N ILE A 159 -0.79 -3.53 -13.88
CA ILE A 159 -1.74 -3.79 -12.80
C ILE A 159 -3.18 -3.70 -13.32
N GLY A 160 -3.51 -4.59 -14.26
CA GLY A 160 -4.90 -4.96 -14.51
C GLY A 160 -5.17 -6.31 -13.84
N ARG A 161 -6.41 -6.55 -13.40
CA ARG A 161 -6.86 -7.81 -12.75
C ARG A 161 -6.37 -9.10 -13.45
N SER A 162 -6.13 -9.04 -14.76
CA SER A 162 -5.71 -10.18 -15.58
C SER A 162 -4.19 -10.46 -15.59
N ARG A 163 -3.34 -9.52 -15.14
CA ARG A 163 -1.86 -9.68 -15.14
C ARG A 163 -1.14 -8.88 -14.02
N PRO A 164 -1.47 -9.06 -12.73
CA PRO A 164 -0.78 -8.38 -11.62
C PRO A 164 0.72 -8.70 -11.50
N GLY A 165 1.23 -9.68 -12.26
CA GLY A 165 2.62 -10.17 -12.18
C GLY A 165 3.71 -9.32 -12.87
N ARG A 166 3.43 -8.09 -13.34
CA ARG A 166 4.42 -7.24 -14.02
C ARG A 166 4.87 -6.00 -13.24
N PHE A 167 4.33 -5.75 -12.04
CA PHE A 167 4.84 -4.72 -11.15
C PHE A 167 5.82 -5.33 -10.14
N THR A 168 7.04 -4.82 -10.09
CA THR A 168 8.09 -5.24 -9.14
C THR A 168 8.40 -4.19 -8.09
N ARG A 169 7.67 -3.06 -8.03
CA ARG A 169 7.72 -2.17 -6.86
C ARG A 169 6.81 -2.73 -5.76
N SER A 170 7.12 -3.92 -5.31
CA SER A 170 6.58 -4.47 -4.06
C SER A 170 7.57 -4.06 -2.99
N ILE A 171 7.18 -3.07 -2.17
CA ILE A 171 7.84 -2.89 -0.88
C ILE A 171 7.26 -4.00 0.00
N PRO A 172 8.07 -4.95 0.47
CA PRO A 172 7.54 -6.05 1.27
C PRO A 172 6.89 -5.50 2.53
N HIS A 173 5.77 -6.11 2.93
CA HIS A 173 5.22 -5.83 4.26
C HIS A 173 6.26 -6.28 5.30
N PRO A 174 6.49 -5.54 6.40
CA PRO A 174 7.44 -5.93 7.45
C PRO A 174 7.19 -7.34 7.98
N ALA A 175 5.92 -7.70 8.16
CA ALA A 175 5.49 -9.06 8.54
C ALA A 175 5.81 -10.16 7.50
N SER A 176 6.28 -9.84 6.30
CA SER A 176 6.73 -10.82 5.29
C SER A 176 8.25 -11.02 5.26
N LEU A 177 9.02 -10.19 5.96
CA LEU A 177 10.48 -10.29 6.00
C LEU A 177 10.92 -11.54 6.77
N SER A 178 11.99 -12.19 6.32
CA SER A 178 12.67 -13.26 7.06
C SER A 178 13.52 -12.68 8.20
N TRP A 179 13.96 -13.52 9.13
CA TRP A 179 14.93 -13.07 10.15
C TRP A 179 16.22 -12.62 9.48
N ALA A 180 16.69 -13.32 8.45
CA ALA A 180 17.87 -12.90 7.69
C ALA A 180 17.77 -11.50 7.05
N ASP A 181 16.55 -11.04 6.73
CA ASP A 181 16.34 -9.70 6.16
C ASP A 181 16.39 -8.59 7.22
N VAL A 182 16.07 -8.91 8.48
CA VAL A 182 15.93 -7.92 9.58
C VAL A 182 17.00 -8.03 10.66
N ASP A 183 17.73 -9.15 10.75
CA ASP A 183 18.76 -9.40 11.78
C ASP A 183 19.75 -8.22 11.76
N PRO A 184 19.85 -7.46 12.87
CA PRO A 184 20.76 -6.31 12.93
C PRO A 184 22.23 -6.76 12.95
N ARG A 185 22.52 -8.03 13.24
CA ARG A 185 23.88 -8.54 13.29
C ARG A 185 24.49 -8.56 11.89
N GLY A 186 25.63 -7.88 11.76
CA GLY A 186 26.32 -7.75 10.47
C GLY A 186 25.74 -6.66 9.56
N ARG A 187 24.67 -5.98 9.96
CA ARG A 187 24.19 -4.76 9.30
C ARG A 187 25.05 -3.57 9.74
N ALA A 188 25.58 -2.82 8.78
CA ALA A 188 26.15 -1.50 9.04
C ALA A 188 25.02 -0.46 8.97
N PHE A 189 24.58 0.02 10.13
CA PHE A 189 23.63 1.12 10.24
C PHE A 189 24.17 2.19 11.18
N ASP A 190 24.10 3.45 10.73
CA ASP A 190 24.47 4.61 11.51
C ASP A 190 23.24 5.54 11.61
N PRO A 191 22.58 5.61 12.78
CA PRO A 191 21.44 6.49 13.02
C PRO A 191 21.70 7.95 12.66
N ALA A 192 22.95 8.42 12.75
CA ALA A 192 23.30 9.80 12.42
C ALA A 192 23.16 10.12 10.93
N THR A 193 23.07 9.11 10.07
CA THR A 193 22.86 9.30 8.62
C THR A 193 21.38 9.47 8.24
N VAL A 194 20.46 9.08 9.14
CA VAL A 194 19.02 9.06 8.86
C VAL A 194 18.45 10.46 8.58
N PRO A 195 18.78 11.52 9.36
CA PRO A 195 18.29 12.87 9.06
C PRO A 195 18.63 13.35 7.64
N ALA A 196 19.85 13.06 7.16
CA ALA A 196 20.26 13.45 5.81
C ALA A 196 19.50 12.66 4.72
N ALA A 197 19.25 11.37 4.96
CA ALA A 197 18.44 10.56 4.04
C ALA A 197 16.98 11.04 3.99
N VAL A 198 16.39 11.36 5.15
CA VAL A 198 15.02 11.88 5.25
C VAL A 198 14.91 13.26 4.61
N ALA A 199 15.86 14.16 4.84
CA ALA A 199 15.85 15.50 4.22
C ALA A 199 15.87 15.46 2.68
N ALA A 200 16.40 14.39 2.08
CA ALA A 200 16.37 14.19 0.62
C ALA A 200 15.02 13.67 0.10
N LEU A 201 14.21 13.03 0.96
CA LEU A 201 12.92 12.42 0.61
C LEU A 201 11.73 13.29 1.01
N VAL A 202 11.89 14.02 2.12
CA VAL A 202 10.86 14.78 2.81
C VAL A 202 11.23 16.26 2.73
N THR A 203 10.63 16.91 1.75
CA THR A 203 10.79 18.34 1.49
C THR A 203 9.42 19.00 1.49
N ALA A 204 9.40 20.31 1.64
CA ALA A 204 8.17 21.06 1.54
C ALA A 204 7.51 20.96 0.15
N GLU A 205 8.24 20.50 -0.88
CA GLU A 205 7.75 20.21 -2.22
C GLU A 205 7.20 18.79 -2.40
N THR A 206 7.64 17.83 -1.59
CA THR A 206 7.31 16.40 -1.77
C THR A 206 6.21 15.90 -0.83
N ILE A 207 5.98 16.57 0.31
CA ILE A 207 4.97 16.17 1.30
C ILE A 207 3.57 16.50 0.81
N PRO A 208 2.65 15.52 0.70
CA PRO A 208 1.28 15.76 0.24
C PRO A 208 0.56 16.81 1.08
N ALA A 209 -0.28 17.62 0.43
CA ALA A 209 -1.09 18.64 1.08
C ALA A 209 -2.02 18.04 2.15
N GLU A 210 -2.36 18.84 3.14
CA GLU A 210 -3.46 18.53 4.05
C GLU A 210 -4.74 18.34 3.24
N GLY A 211 -5.37 17.16 3.36
CA GLY A 211 -6.56 16.81 2.58
C GLY A 211 -6.29 16.15 1.21
N ALA A 212 -5.03 15.92 0.82
CA ALA A 212 -4.70 15.16 -0.41
C ALA A 212 -5.43 13.80 -0.47
N ASP A 213 -5.74 13.27 -1.65
CA ASP A 213 -6.35 11.96 -1.78
C ASP A 213 -5.46 10.89 -1.13
N TRP A 214 -6.09 9.90 -0.50
CA TRP A 214 -5.38 8.85 0.23
C TRP A 214 -4.39 8.09 -0.66
N ARG A 215 -4.63 8.01 -1.99
CA ARG A 215 -3.70 7.36 -2.92
C ARG A 215 -2.38 8.11 -3.06
N LEU A 216 -2.39 9.45 -3.03
CA LEU A 216 -1.16 10.24 -3.07
C LEU A 216 -0.38 10.16 -1.77
N ARG A 217 -1.11 10.09 -0.64
CA ARG A 217 -0.52 9.86 0.69
C ARG A 217 0.24 8.54 0.72
N ASP A 218 -0.40 7.47 0.28
CA ASP A 218 0.21 6.14 0.21
C ASP A 218 1.39 6.09 -0.77
N LEU A 219 1.25 6.67 -1.97
CA LEU A 219 2.34 6.71 -2.95
C LEU A 219 3.57 7.46 -2.42
N TRP A 220 3.35 8.53 -1.65
CA TRP A 220 4.43 9.26 -0.99
C TRP A 220 5.10 8.41 0.10
N LEU A 221 4.31 7.74 0.97
CA LEU A 221 4.83 6.83 1.99
C LEU A 221 5.62 5.65 1.39
N GLU A 222 5.16 5.10 0.28
CA GLU A 222 5.89 4.11 -0.50
C GLU A 222 7.20 4.69 -1.05
N SER A 223 7.19 5.93 -1.55
CA SER A 223 8.40 6.59 -2.06
C SER A 223 9.44 6.79 -0.97
N VAL A 224 9.02 7.18 0.25
CA VAL A 224 9.90 7.26 1.43
C VAL A 224 10.47 5.87 1.76
N SER A 225 9.60 4.85 1.81
CA SER A 225 9.98 3.48 2.09
C SER A 225 10.95 2.91 1.05
N ALA A 226 10.77 3.25 -0.23
CA ALA A 226 11.67 2.88 -1.32
C ALA A 226 13.03 3.56 -1.20
N GLY A 227 13.05 4.83 -0.78
CA GLY A 227 14.28 5.57 -0.47
C GLY A 227 15.08 4.90 0.66
N PHE A 228 14.39 4.48 1.73
CA PHE A 228 15.01 3.71 2.81
C PHE A 228 15.46 2.33 2.38
N LEU A 229 14.66 1.60 1.62
CA LEU A 229 15.04 0.31 1.05
C LEU A 229 16.33 0.41 0.23
N GLN A 230 16.45 1.43 -0.63
CA GLN A 230 17.63 1.66 -1.45
C GLN A 230 18.87 2.02 -0.60
N ARG A 231 18.68 2.80 0.46
CA ARG A 231 19.76 3.33 1.30
C ARG A 231 20.26 2.33 2.34
N TYR A 232 19.34 1.64 3.00
CA TYR A 232 19.58 0.86 4.21
C TYR A 232 19.27 -0.63 4.04
N GLY A 233 18.58 -1.02 2.98
CA GLY A 233 18.21 -2.41 2.71
C GLY A 233 16.80 -2.77 3.19
N GLN A 234 16.46 -4.06 3.09
CA GLN A 234 15.08 -4.54 3.25
C GLN A 234 14.47 -4.30 4.62
N TRP A 235 15.24 -4.45 5.69
CA TRP A 235 14.76 -4.21 7.05
C TRP A 235 14.07 -2.85 7.21
N ALA A 236 14.55 -1.81 6.52
CA ALA A 236 14.14 -0.43 6.76
C ALA A 236 12.68 -0.15 6.39
N VAL A 237 12.00 -1.05 5.68
CA VAL A 237 10.56 -0.93 5.34
C VAL A 237 9.65 -0.99 6.57
N GLY A 238 10.15 -1.48 7.71
CA GLY A 238 9.43 -1.53 8.99
C GLY A 238 9.26 -0.19 9.69
N TRP A 239 9.87 0.89 9.19
CA TRP A 239 9.85 2.21 9.83
C TRP A 239 8.46 2.76 10.15
N ARG A 240 7.41 2.36 9.42
CA ARG A 240 6.02 2.81 9.64
C ARG A 240 5.10 1.71 10.17
N TRP A 241 5.65 0.63 10.72
CA TRP A 241 4.86 -0.45 11.31
C TRP A 241 4.34 -0.04 12.69
N SER A 242 3.30 0.79 12.68
CA SER A 242 2.75 1.49 13.83
C SER A 242 2.04 0.58 14.84
N VAL A 243 2.05 0.95 16.11
CA VAL A 243 1.35 0.23 17.21
C VAL A 243 -0.16 0.09 17.01
N GLY A 244 -0.87 1.20 16.77
CA GLY A 244 -2.33 1.20 16.60
C GLY A 244 -2.76 1.06 15.14
N GLU A 245 -4.02 1.46 14.86
CA GLU A 245 -4.70 1.49 13.54
C GLU A 245 -4.07 2.44 12.49
N GLY A 246 -2.76 2.63 12.56
CA GLY A 246 -1.97 3.36 11.60
C GLY A 246 -1.73 2.60 10.30
N ASP A 247 -0.82 3.10 9.48
CA ASP A 247 -0.72 2.71 8.07
C ASP A 247 -0.51 1.20 7.83
N LEU A 248 0.36 0.56 8.63
CA LEU A 248 0.66 -0.88 8.52
C LEU A 248 0.10 -1.71 9.68
N ASP A 249 -0.39 -1.04 10.74
CA ASP A 249 -1.13 -1.60 11.88
C ASP A 249 -0.43 -2.70 12.72
N GLY A 250 -0.63 -2.62 14.05
CA GLY A 250 -0.24 -3.67 15.01
C GLY A 250 1.27 -3.96 15.10
N GLY A 251 2.12 -3.03 14.70
CA GLY A 251 3.58 -3.12 14.75
C GLY A 251 4.20 -2.48 15.99
N PRO A 252 5.53 -2.45 16.10
CA PRO A 252 6.20 -1.94 17.29
C PRO A 252 6.52 -0.44 17.23
N VAL A 253 6.32 0.27 16.13
CA VAL A 253 6.75 1.68 16.01
C VAL A 253 5.73 2.62 16.65
N GLY A 254 6.13 3.39 17.66
CA GLY A 254 5.27 4.36 18.35
C GLY A 254 5.40 5.80 17.84
N ASN A 255 6.54 6.17 17.23
CA ASN A 255 6.75 7.51 16.67
C ASN A 255 5.98 7.75 15.36
N TRP A 256 5.38 6.70 14.80
CA TRP A 256 4.48 6.77 13.65
C TRP A 256 3.10 6.26 14.05
N CYS A 257 2.07 7.07 13.79
CA CYS A 257 0.67 6.69 14.00
C CYS A 257 0.01 6.49 12.64
N CYS A 258 -0.64 7.52 12.11
CA CYS A 258 -1.26 7.52 10.79
C CYS A 258 -0.86 8.79 10.03
N PHE A 259 -1.06 8.79 8.72
CA PHE A 259 -0.72 9.95 7.89
C PHE A 259 -1.24 11.29 8.46
N SER A 260 -2.51 11.36 8.87
CA SER A 260 -3.10 12.63 9.34
C SER A 260 -2.52 13.16 10.65
N HIS A 261 -1.91 12.31 11.48
CA HIS A 261 -1.29 12.73 12.74
C HIS A 261 0.22 12.89 12.62
N SER A 262 0.87 12.14 11.74
CA SER A 262 2.32 12.15 11.58
C SER A 262 2.81 13.07 10.45
N VAL A 263 1.93 13.45 9.51
CA VAL A 263 2.26 14.36 8.41
C VAL A 263 1.66 15.75 8.68
N THR A 264 2.50 16.69 9.11
CA THR A 264 2.12 18.05 9.49
C THR A 264 3.00 19.07 8.77
N THR A 265 4.03 19.62 9.41
CA THR A 265 5.04 20.45 8.74
C THR A 265 6.19 19.58 8.23
N PRO A 266 6.93 20.02 7.20
CA PRO A 266 8.06 19.26 6.69
C PRO A 266 9.10 18.87 7.74
N GLU A 267 9.39 19.77 8.66
CA GLU A 267 10.36 19.56 9.73
C GLU A 267 9.83 18.54 10.76
N ALA A 268 8.57 18.67 11.16
CA ALA A 268 7.93 17.76 12.11
C ALA A 268 7.77 16.35 11.51
N THR A 269 7.36 16.27 10.25
CA THR A 269 7.24 15.01 9.51
C THR A 269 8.59 14.34 9.30
N ALA A 270 9.62 15.11 8.93
CA ALA A 270 10.97 14.58 8.83
C ALA A 270 11.46 14.04 10.19
N ALA A 271 11.25 14.78 11.28
CA ALA A 271 11.62 14.34 12.63
C ALA A 271 10.89 13.05 13.04
N ALA A 272 9.59 12.95 12.75
CA ALA A 272 8.81 11.75 13.02
C ALA A 272 9.33 10.54 12.24
N ILE A 273 9.61 10.70 10.95
CA ILE A 273 10.16 9.64 10.10
C ILE A 273 11.55 9.19 10.57
N VAL A 274 12.42 10.14 10.94
CA VAL A 274 13.74 9.83 11.52
C VAL A 274 13.59 9.01 12.79
N ALA A 275 12.76 9.48 13.73
CA ALA A 275 12.53 8.80 15.00
C ALA A 275 11.97 7.39 14.79
N SER A 276 11.06 7.24 13.83
CA SER A 276 10.39 5.97 13.54
C SER A 276 11.34 4.92 12.94
N LEU A 277 12.24 5.31 12.03
CA LEU A 277 13.25 4.37 11.49
C LEU A 277 14.27 3.95 12.56
N VAL A 278 14.69 4.88 13.42
CA VAL A 278 15.63 4.59 14.52
C VAL A 278 14.96 3.69 15.57
N GLU A 279 13.72 3.98 15.95
CA GLU A 279 12.94 3.16 16.87
C GLU A 279 12.73 1.73 16.33
N TRP A 280 12.53 1.61 15.02
CA TRP A 280 12.45 0.31 14.38
C TRP A 280 13.78 -0.47 14.44
N ASP A 281 14.92 0.20 14.22
CA ASP A 281 16.24 -0.39 14.40
C ASP A 281 16.48 -0.85 15.85
N ASP A 282 16.18 0.02 16.83
CA ASP A 282 16.30 -0.28 18.25
C ASP A 282 15.46 -1.50 18.65
N TRP A 283 14.25 -1.62 18.11
CA TRP A 283 13.40 -2.79 18.32
C TRP A 283 14.01 -4.08 17.75
N LEU A 284 14.61 -4.02 16.55
CA LEU A 284 15.29 -5.18 15.96
C LEU A 284 16.52 -5.59 16.77
N VAL A 285 17.27 -4.63 17.30
CA VAL A 285 18.41 -4.86 18.21
C VAL A 285 17.96 -5.51 19.50
N ASP A 286 16.94 -4.96 20.17
CA ASP A 286 16.36 -5.59 21.38
C ASP A 286 15.88 -7.01 21.06
N THR A 287 15.16 -7.22 19.94
CA THR A 287 14.70 -8.55 19.53
C THR A 287 15.86 -9.55 19.36
N ALA A 288 16.95 -9.14 18.71
CA ALA A 288 18.14 -9.97 18.55
C ALA A 288 18.80 -10.31 19.91
N ASP A 289 18.90 -9.35 20.82
CA ASP A 289 19.41 -9.59 22.18
C ASP A 289 18.50 -10.57 22.95
N ARG A 290 17.18 -10.52 22.74
CA ARG A 290 16.26 -11.52 23.30
C ARG A 290 16.53 -12.91 22.73
N PHE A 291 16.76 -13.02 21.43
CA PHE A 291 17.05 -14.31 20.80
C PHE A 291 18.35 -14.91 21.35
N ASP A 292 19.40 -14.10 21.53
CA ASP A 292 20.70 -14.56 22.06
C ASP A 292 20.64 -15.05 23.52
N ARG A 293 19.64 -14.62 24.29
CA ARG A 293 19.42 -15.15 25.65
C ARG A 293 18.86 -16.57 25.68
N PHE A 294 18.21 -17.01 24.60
CA PHE A 294 17.58 -18.34 24.53
C PHE A 294 18.29 -19.28 23.56
N LEU A 295 18.93 -18.78 22.51
CA LEU A 295 19.60 -19.59 21.50
C LEU A 295 21.07 -19.88 21.86
N PRO A 296 21.62 -21.06 21.47
CA PRO A 296 20.95 -22.14 20.75
C PRO A 296 20.02 -22.95 21.66
N LEU A 297 18.86 -23.35 21.12
CA LEU A 297 17.83 -24.06 21.87
C LEU A 297 17.53 -25.43 21.24
N PRO A 298 17.93 -26.55 21.87
CA PRO A 298 17.66 -27.88 21.34
C PRO A 298 16.16 -28.18 21.25
N ALA A 299 15.72 -28.89 20.21
CA ALA A 299 14.30 -29.24 20.03
C ALA A 299 13.71 -30.04 21.21
N GLY A 300 14.54 -30.80 21.94
CA GLY A 300 14.11 -31.57 23.11
C GLY A 300 14.00 -30.78 24.42
N ASP A 301 14.41 -29.51 24.46
CA ASP A 301 14.32 -28.65 25.67
C ASP A 301 12.95 -27.94 25.71
N LEU A 302 11.91 -28.70 26.05
CA LEU A 302 10.53 -28.18 26.10
C LEU A 302 10.39 -26.96 27.03
N ASP A 303 10.92 -27.05 28.25
CA ASP A 303 10.87 -25.95 29.22
C ASP A 303 11.59 -24.69 28.70
N GLY A 304 12.70 -24.86 27.98
CA GLY A 304 13.42 -23.78 27.34
C GLY A 304 12.60 -23.09 26.24
N TRP A 305 11.94 -23.88 25.39
CA TRP A 305 11.04 -23.37 24.35
C TRP A 305 9.84 -22.64 24.93
N GLU A 306 9.22 -23.20 25.97
CA GLU A 306 8.09 -22.56 26.64
C GLU A 306 8.47 -21.20 27.23
N ARG A 307 9.61 -21.13 27.93
CA ARG A 307 10.11 -19.86 28.49
C ARG A 307 10.42 -18.84 27.40
N ALA A 308 11.06 -19.27 26.30
CA ALA A 308 11.41 -18.38 25.21
C ALA A 308 10.15 -17.81 24.53
N VAL A 309 9.19 -18.66 24.19
CA VAL A 309 7.94 -18.24 23.53
C VAL A 309 7.12 -17.33 24.43
N ALA A 310 6.92 -17.70 25.70
CA ALA A 310 6.19 -16.83 26.64
C ALA A 310 6.87 -15.47 26.79
N HIS A 311 8.20 -15.44 26.87
CA HIS A 311 8.96 -14.19 26.97
C HIS A 311 8.78 -13.31 25.73
N LEU A 312 8.85 -13.89 24.52
CA LEU A 312 8.71 -13.13 23.27
C LEU A 312 7.28 -12.61 23.07
N VAL A 313 6.26 -13.42 23.40
CA VAL A 313 4.85 -12.99 23.33
C VAL A 313 4.61 -11.79 24.24
N THR A 314 5.06 -11.85 25.50
CA THR A 314 4.94 -10.74 26.45
C THR A 314 5.74 -9.52 25.99
N ALA A 315 6.97 -9.71 25.50
CA ALA A 315 7.79 -8.59 25.03
C ALA A 315 7.16 -7.85 23.84
N VAL A 316 6.53 -8.57 22.90
CA VAL A 316 5.77 -7.95 21.82
C VAL A 316 4.54 -7.25 22.35
N GLY A 317 3.75 -7.92 23.19
CA GLY A 317 2.56 -7.35 23.79
C GLY A 317 2.81 -6.04 24.54
N ASP A 318 3.84 -6.02 25.39
CA ASP A 318 4.27 -4.82 26.11
C ASP A 318 4.79 -3.73 25.17
N ARG A 319 5.38 -4.10 24.03
CA ARG A 319 5.90 -3.13 23.05
C ARG A 319 4.80 -2.45 22.25
N THR A 320 3.72 -3.18 21.98
CA THR A 320 2.59 -2.75 21.17
C THR A 320 1.37 -2.40 22.00
N ASP A 321 1.48 -2.35 23.33
CA ASP A 321 0.36 -2.14 24.27
C ASP A 321 -0.85 -3.06 24.02
N TYR A 322 -0.62 -4.24 23.43
CA TYR A 322 -1.67 -5.16 22.95
C TYR A 322 -2.73 -4.50 22.02
N ASP A 323 -2.37 -3.40 21.36
CA ASP A 323 -3.23 -2.62 20.49
C ASP A 323 -3.52 -3.37 19.18
N SER A 324 -4.66 -3.05 18.55
CA SER A 324 -5.07 -3.48 17.21
C SER A 324 -4.54 -4.85 16.78
N ALA A 325 -3.90 -4.98 15.63
CA ALA A 325 -3.43 -6.25 15.10
C ALA A 325 -2.08 -6.73 15.68
N TRP A 326 -1.76 -6.43 16.95
CA TRP A 326 -0.46 -6.77 17.58
C TRP A 326 -0.04 -8.24 17.42
N TYR A 327 -1.01 -9.16 17.36
CA TYR A 327 -0.76 -10.59 17.18
C TYR A 327 -0.09 -10.92 15.83
N ASN A 328 -0.19 -10.03 14.83
CA ASN A 328 0.56 -10.15 13.57
C ASN A 328 2.05 -9.88 13.79
N CYS A 329 2.40 -8.86 14.59
CA CYS A 329 3.78 -8.63 15.04
C CYS A 329 4.28 -9.81 15.88
N CYS A 330 3.46 -10.31 16.81
CA CYS A 330 3.80 -11.47 17.63
C CYS A 330 4.10 -12.72 16.79
N THR A 331 3.22 -13.04 15.84
CA THR A 331 3.41 -14.15 14.92
C THR A 331 4.68 -13.98 14.08
N THR A 332 4.98 -12.76 13.64
CA THR A 332 6.19 -12.42 12.89
C THR A 332 7.46 -12.65 13.72
N VAL A 333 7.51 -12.16 14.95
CA VAL A 333 8.66 -12.34 15.85
C VAL A 333 8.87 -13.82 16.20
N LEU A 334 7.79 -14.57 16.44
CA LEU A 334 7.89 -16.01 16.69
C LEU A 334 8.39 -16.77 15.45
N ARG A 335 7.96 -16.36 14.24
CA ARG A 335 8.52 -16.91 13.00
C ARG A 335 10.03 -16.64 12.89
N TRP A 336 10.46 -15.41 13.17
CA TRP A 336 11.88 -15.07 13.18
C TRP A 336 12.67 -15.86 14.21
N PHE A 337 12.11 -16.09 15.40
CA PHE A 337 12.76 -16.90 16.42
C PHE A 337 12.95 -18.35 15.97
N LEU A 338 11.93 -18.95 15.33
CA LEU A 338 12.02 -20.29 14.75
C LEU A 338 13.09 -20.36 13.65
N GLU A 339 13.18 -19.33 12.80
CA GLU A 339 14.22 -19.23 11.78
C GLU A 339 15.63 -19.13 12.40
N ALA A 340 15.81 -18.26 13.39
CA ALA A 340 17.07 -18.09 14.11
C ALA A 340 17.49 -19.37 14.87
N ALA A 341 16.52 -20.16 15.34
CA ALA A 341 16.76 -21.47 15.95
C ALA A 341 17.09 -22.59 14.93
N GLY A 342 17.02 -22.30 13.63
CA GLY A 342 17.32 -23.26 12.56
C GLY A 342 16.16 -24.19 12.20
N ILE A 343 14.93 -23.89 12.61
CA ILE A 343 13.74 -24.66 12.21
C ILE A 343 13.45 -24.41 10.73
N ALA A 344 13.11 -25.48 9.99
CA ALA A 344 12.87 -25.39 8.56
C ALA A 344 11.68 -24.45 8.20
N PRO A 345 11.81 -23.56 7.20
CA PRO A 345 10.74 -22.62 6.82
C PRO A 345 9.39 -23.27 6.49
N ALA A 346 9.41 -24.48 5.96
CA ALA A 346 8.20 -25.24 5.61
C ALA A 346 7.31 -25.56 6.84
N GLU A 347 7.90 -25.65 8.04
CA GLU A 347 7.14 -25.97 9.26
C GLU A 347 6.62 -24.71 9.96
N HIS A 348 7.26 -23.54 9.82
CA HIS A 348 6.92 -22.33 10.58
C HIS A 348 5.43 -21.98 10.57
N LYS A 349 4.83 -21.91 9.38
CA LYS A 349 3.42 -21.54 9.23
C LYS A 349 2.50 -22.55 9.94
N LYS A 350 2.76 -23.84 9.76
CA LYS A 350 1.97 -24.92 10.37
C LYS A 350 2.09 -24.89 11.89
N LEU A 351 3.28 -24.66 12.43
CA LEU A 351 3.55 -24.53 13.86
C LEU A 351 2.75 -23.35 14.46
N LEU A 352 2.87 -22.18 13.85
CA LEU A 352 2.27 -20.94 14.36
C LEU A 352 0.74 -20.92 14.19
N ASP A 353 0.21 -21.40 13.05
CA ASP A 353 -1.23 -21.55 12.85
C ASP A 353 -1.86 -22.48 13.89
N HIS A 354 -1.16 -23.57 14.24
CA HIS A 354 -1.62 -24.50 15.27
C HIS A 354 -1.59 -23.88 16.67
N ALA A 355 -0.48 -23.23 17.01
CA ALA A 355 -0.25 -22.68 18.35
C ALA A 355 -1.09 -21.43 18.62
N ILE A 356 -1.13 -20.48 17.70
CA ILE A 356 -1.81 -19.19 17.87
C ILE A 356 -3.25 -19.30 17.38
N GLY A 357 -3.48 -19.62 16.11
CA GLY A 357 -4.78 -20.04 15.55
C GLY A 357 -6.02 -19.27 16.02
N GLY A 358 -5.93 -17.94 16.18
CA GLY A 358 -7.02 -17.07 16.64
C GLY A 358 -7.19 -16.94 18.17
N ARG A 359 -6.20 -17.36 18.96
CA ARG A 359 -6.21 -17.22 20.43
C ARG A 359 -5.87 -15.83 20.95
N PHE A 360 -5.28 -14.99 20.10
CA PHE A 360 -5.02 -13.60 20.40
C PHE A 360 -6.06 -12.73 19.68
N GLU A 361 -6.51 -11.70 20.37
CA GLU A 361 -7.51 -10.76 19.90
C GLU A 361 -6.91 -9.35 19.91
N SER A 362 -7.46 -8.48 19.05
CA SER A 362 -7.07 -7.08 19.02
C SER A 362 -7.51 -6.34 20.29
N TRP A 363 -6.74 -5.32 20.69
CA TRP A 363 -6.99 -4.50 21.88
C TRP A 363 -7.12 -5.27 23.20
N THR A 364 -6.54 -6.47 23.26
CA THR A 364 -6.74 -7.39 24.38
C THR A 364 -5.43 -8.02 24.80
N GLU A 365 -5.01 -7.74 26.03
CA GLU A 365 -3.93 -8.48 26.69
C GLU A 365 -4.39 -9.93 26.96
N PRO A 366 -3.70 -10.95 26.44
CA PRO A 366 -4.04 -12.33 26.70
C PRO A 366 -3.72 -12.71 28.15
N SER A 367 -4.55 -13.57 28.75
CA SER A 367 -4.26 -14.08 30.09
C SER A 367 -2.96 -14.91 30.10
N ARG A 368 -2.33 -15.03 31.27
CA ARG A 368 -1.10 -15.83 31.44
C ARG A 368 -1.31 -17.29 31.02
N GLU A 369 -2.50 -17.83 31.24
CA GLU A 369 -2.87 -19.19 30.84
C GLU A 369 -2.92 -19.35 29.31
N VAL A 370 -3.40 -18.32 28.59
CA VAL A 370 -3.40 -18.31 27.12
C VAL A 370 -1.96 -18.28 26.61
N VAL A 371 -1.11 -17.41 27.15
CA VAL A 371 0.31 -17.32 26.78
C VAL A 371 1.03 -18.64 27.06
N ALA A 372 0.84 -19.23 28.24
CA ALA A 372 1.42 -20.52 28.61
C ALA A 372 0.95 -21.65 27.66
N SER A 373 -0.33 -21.69 27.30
CA SER A 373 -0.84 -22.69 26.37
C SER A 373 -0.26 -22.53 24.95
N VAL A 374 -0.07 -21.30 24.47
CA VAL A 374 0.61 -21.05 23.19
C VAL A 374 2.05 -21.53 23.26
N ALA A 375 2.76 -21.22 24.34
CA ALA A 375 4.14 -21.61 24.56
C ALA A 375 4.33 -23.15 24.58
N GLU A 376 3.48 -23.86 25.34
CA GLU A 376 3.45 -25.33 25.40
C GLU A 376 3.22 -25.95 24.02
N ARG A 377 2.29 -25.39 23.24
CA ARG A 377 1.99 -25.89 21.88
C ARG A 377 3.15 -25.70 20.93
N VAL A 378 3.82 -24.54 20.96
CA VAL A 378 5.01 -24.31 20.13
C VAL A 378 6.11 -25.30 20.51
N ALA A 379 6.41 -25.44 21.81
CA ALA A 379 7.44 -26.35 22.31
C ALA A 379 7.17 -27.80 21.89
N GLY A 380 5.95 -28.29 22.11
CA GLY A 380 5.57 -29.66 21.75
C GLY A 380 5.62 -29.94 20.26
N GLN A 381 5.33 -28.94 19.42
CA GLN A 381 5.43 -29.11 17.96
C GLN A 381 6.88 -29.05 17.46
N VAL A 382 7.73 -28.20 18.04
CA VAL A 382 9.16 -28.16 17.71
C VAL A 382 9.85 -29.48 18.08
N ALA A 383 9.51 -30.07 19.22
CA ALA A 383 10.04 -31.38 19.62
C ALA A 383 9.57 -32.54 18.71
N GLY A 384 8.47 -32.36 17.98
CA GLY A 384 7.91 -33.35 17.06
C GLY A 384 8.28 -33.13 15.58
N ALA A 385 8.98 -32.03 15.26
CA ALA A 385 9.48 -31.70 13.92
C ALA A 385 10.89 -32.29 13.71
#